data_AF-A0A0Q8UGR5-F1
#
_entry.id   AF-A0A0Q8UGR5-F1
#
_cell.length_a   1.000
_cell.length_b   1.000
_cell.length_c   1.000
_cell.angle_alpha   90.00
_cell.angle_beta   90.00
_cell.angle_gamma   90.00
#
_symmetry.space_group_name_H-M   'P 1'
#
loop_
_entity.id
_entity.type
_entity.pdbx_description
1 polymer ?
#
loop_
_entity_poly.entity_id
_entity_poly.type
_entity_poly.pdbx_seq_one_letter_code
_entity_poly.pdbx_strand_id
1 'polypeptide(L)'
;MGTSAPRAMVELGLPADHARKLEAGFRGRAQAGAGDIQLPRFARHDKHVAAVLAEGGFCAFSERRIGKDGVAVCLPLTWPR
;
A
#
# COMPACT_ATOMS: atom_id res chain seq x y z
N MET A 1 1.78 1.33 -2.74
CA MET A 1 3.11 0.77 -2.43
C MET A 1 3.09 0.29 -0.99
N GLY A 2 3.20 -1.02 -0.75
CA GLY A 2 3.20 -1.60 0.60
C GLY A 2 4.61 -1.64 1.19
N THR A 3 4.73 -1.52 2.51
CA THR A 3 6.00 -1.65 3.23
C THR A 3 6.50 -3.10 3.18
N SER A 4 7.75 -3.31 2.79
CA SER A 4 8.36 -4.65 2.78
C SER A 4 8.47 -5.22 4.20
N ALA A 5 8.19 -6.51 4.38
CA ALA A 5 8.23 -7.18 5.69
C ALA A 5 9.52 -6.90 6.51
N PRO A 6 10.74 -6.88 5.93
CA PRO A 6 11.96 -6.55 6.67
C PRO A 6 11.94 -5.17 7.31
N ARG A 7 11.41 -4.19 6.59
CA ARG A 7 11.32 -2.80 7.05
C ARG A 7 10.28 -2.62 8.15
N ALA A 8 9.13 -3.27 8.02
CA ALA A 8 8.10 -3.28 9.06
C ALA A 8 8.61 -3.92 10.36
N MET A 9 9.43 -4.98 10.28
CA MET A 9 10.01 -5.61 11.48
C MET A 9 10.95 -4.67 12.25
N VAL A 10 11.76 -3.89 11.53
CA VAL A 10 12.66 -2.89 12.12
C VAL A 10 11.88 -1.75 12.74
N GLU A 11 10.89 -1.20 12.03
CA GLU A 11 10.06 -0.08 12.52
C GLU A 11 9.23 -0.46 13.76
N LEU A 12 8.84 -1.73 13.89
CA LEU A 12 8.06 -2.25 15.03
C LEU A 12 8.93 -2.81 16.17
N GLY A 13 10.25 -2.82 16.03
CA GLY A 13 11.16 -3.40 17.02
C GLY A 13 10.91 -4.89 17.28
N LEU A 14 10.40 -5.63 16.30
CA LEU A 14 9.99 -7.02 16.49
C LEU A 14 11.16 -7.98 16.22
N PRO A 15 11.56 -8.82 17.20
CA PRO A 15 12.51 -9.90 16.94
C PRO A 15 11.89 -10.94 15.99
N ALA A 16 12.74 -11.60 15.18
CA ALA A 16 12.30 -12.43 14.05
C ALA A 16 11.31 -13.56 14.43
N ASP A 17 11.45 -14.14 15.63
CA ASP A 17 10.54 -15.19 16.12
C ASP A 17 9.12 -14.65 16.43
N HIS A 18 9.03 -13.42 16.95
CA HIS A 18 7.76 -12.74 17.20
C HIS A 18 7.08 -12.30 15.91
N ALA A 19 7.85 -11.82 14.93
CA ALA A 19 7.32 -11.47 13.61
C ALA A 19 6.68 -12.69 12.92
N ARG A 20 7.32 -13.86 12.99
CA ARG A 20 6.79 -15.10 12.40
C ARG A 20 5.50 -15.57 13.07
N LYS A 21 5.41 -15.48 14.41
CA LYS A 21 4.18 -15.78 15.17
C LYS A 21 3.04 -14.81 14.84
N LEU A 22 3.35 -13.52 14.69
CA LEU A 22 2.38 -12.50 14.29
C LEU A 22 1.88 -12.73 12.87
N GLU A 23 2.77 -12.98 11.90
CA GLU A 23 2.38 -13.32 10.53
C GLU A 23 1.48 -14.56 10.49
N ALA A 24 1.81 -15.61 11.23
CA ALA A 24 0.98 -16.81 11.32
C ALA A 24 -0.43 -16.49 11.88
N GLY A 25 -0.49 -15.67 12.94
CA GLY A 25 -1.76 -15.20 13.50
C GLY A 25 -2.58 -14.36 12.52
N PHE A 26 -1.93 -13.45 11.79
CA PHE A 26 -2.60 -12.62 10.77
C PHE A 26 -3.11 -13.47 9.60
N ARG A 27 -2.32 -14.43 9.11
CA ARG A 27 -2.76 -15.35 8.04
C ARG A 27 -3.92 -16.23 8.49
N GLY A 28 -3.87 -16.78 9.71
CA GLY A 28 -4.96 -17.57 10.26
C GLY A 28 -6.25 -16.76 10.41
N ARG A 29 -6.15 -15.51 10.87
CA ARG A 29 -7.30 -14.58 10.94
C ARG A 29 -7.82 -14.21 9.56
N ALA A 30 -6.94 -13.95 8.58
CA ALA A 30 -7.34 -13.67 7.20
C ALA A 30 -8.09 -14.85 6.58
N GLN A 31 -7.62 -16.08 6.77
CA GLN A 31 -8.30 -17.30 6.33
C GLN A 31 -9.66 -17.51 7.02
N ALA A 32 -9.81 -17.06 8.27
CA ALA A 32 -11.07 -17.06 8.99
C ALA A 32 -12.00 -15.86 8.67
N GLY A 33 -11.65 -15.02 7.69
CA GLY A 33 -12.42 -13.83 7.30
C GLY A 33 -12.31 -12.64 8.28
N ALA A 34 -11.43 -12.73 9.28
CA ALA A 34 -11.21 -11.72 10.33
C ALA A 34 -9.91 -10.92 10.16
N GLY A 35 -9.05 -11.27 9.20
CA GLY A 35 -7.77 -10.57 8.95
C GLY A 35 -7.92 -9.17 8.33
N ASP A 36 -9.12 -8.86 7.85
CA ASP A 36 -9.45 -7.63 7.12
C ASP A 36 -9.85 -6.44 8.00
N ILE A 37 -9.74 -6.55 9.32
CA ILE A 37 -10.03 -5.45 10.24
C ILE A 37 -8.90 -4.40 10.23
N GLN A 38 -7.67 -4.80 9.91
CA GLN A 38 -6.50 -3.92 9.90
C GLN A 38 -6.20 -3.31 8.53
N LEU A 39 -6.87 -3.77 7.47
CA LEU A 39 -6.77 -3.17 6.14
C LEU A 39 -7.72 -1.96 6.07
N PRO A 40 -7.25 -0.79 5.59
CA PRO A 40 -8.15 0.32 5.35
C PRO A 40 -9.32 -0.12 4.45
N ARG A 41 -10.54 0.36 4.70
CA ARG A 41 -11.76 -0.08 3.96
C ARG A 41 -11.62 -0.03 2.43
N PHE A 42 -10.76 0.83 1.89
CA PHE A 42 -10.47 0.95 0.45
C PHE A 42 -9.53 -0.13 -0.11
N ALA A 43 -8.79 -0.85 0.72
CA ALA A 43 -7.93 -1.97 0.28
C ALA A 43 -8.74 -3.22 -0.15
N ARG A 44 -10.07 -3.17 -0.03
CA ARG A 44 -11.00 -4.30 -0.27
C ARG A 44 -11.46 -4.47 -1.70
N HIS A 45 -10.97 -3.70 -2.65
CA HIS A 45 -11.60 -3.71 -3.95
C HIS A 45 -10.62 -3.77 -5.10
N ASP A 46 -10.08 -4.97 -5.36
CA ASP A 46 -9.49 -5.29 -6.66
C ASP A 46 -10.48 -4.99 -7.80
N LYS A 47 -11.78 -5.17 -7.56
CA LYS A 47 -12.83 -4.75 -8.50
C LYS A 47 -12.92 -3.23 -8.70
N HIS A 48 -12.73 -2.45 -7.64
CA HIS A 48 -12.72 -0.98 -7.73
C HIS A 48 -11.44 -0.49 -8.39
N VAL A 49 -10.29 -1.07 -8.02
CA VAL A 49 -9.01 -0.79 -8.68
C VAL A 49 -9.11 -1.14 -10.16
N ALA A 50 -9.67 -2.30 -10.52
CA ALA A 50 -9.91 -2.68 -11.91
C ALA A 50 -10.88 -1.73 -12.61
N ALA A 51 -11.95 -1.30 -11.95
CA ALA A 51 -12.89 -0.32 -12.51
C ALA A 51 -12.22 1.04 -12.76
N VAL A 52 -11.48 1.56 -11.77
CA VAL A 52 -10.73 2.82 -11.90
C VAL A 52 -9.70 2.74 -13.00
N LEU A 53 -8.97 1.62 -13.11
CA LEU A 53 -8.01 1.42 -14.20
C LEU A 53 -8.70 1.30 -15.58
N ALA A 54 -9.90 0.70 -15.63
CA ALA A 54 -10.71 0.63 -16.85
C ALA A 54 -11.25 2.01 -17.27
N GLU A 55 -11.54 2.90 -16.30
CA GLU A 55 -11.90 4.31 -16.49
C GLU A 55 -10.67 5.22 -16.77
N GLY A 56 -9.53 4.63 -17.14
CA GLY A 56 -8.32 5.39 -17.49
C GLY A 56 -7.39 5.73 -16.32
N GLY A 57 -7.71 5.27 -15.11
CA GLY A 57 -6.84 5.36 -13.94
C GLY A 57 -6.88 6.71 -13.24
N PHE A 58 -5.71 7.16 -12.76
CA PHE A 58 -5.55 8.44 -12.07
C PHE A 58 -4.76 9.42 -12.93
N CYS A 59 -4.83 10.70 -12.57
CA CYS A 59 -4.00 11.70 -13.23
C CYS A 59 -2.52 11.41 -13.01
N ALA A 60 -1.74 11.46 -14.08
CA ALA A 60 -0.29 11.53 -13.96
C ALA A 60 0.11 12.99 -13.76
N PHE A 61 1.07 13.26 -12.88
CA PHE A 61 1.56 14.60 -12.62
C PHE A 61 3.06 14.69 -12.93
N SER A 62 3.51 15.89 -13.28
CA SER A 62 4.93 16.16 -13.45
C SER A 62 5.63 16.20 -12.09
N GLU A 63 6.88 15.76 -12.06
CA GLU A 63 7.70 15.79 -10.84
C GLU A 63 8.91 16.71 -11.03
N ARG A 64 9.18 17.51 -10.00
CA ARG A 64 10.40 18.33 -9.91
C ARG A 64 11.17 17.95 -8.65
N ARG A 65 12.46 17.62 -8.81
CA ARG A 65 13.35 17.34 -7.68
C ARG A 65 13.67 18.62 -6.92
N ILE A 66 13.65 18.54 -5.59
CA ILE A 66 14.01 19.61 -4.67
C ILE A 66 15.08 19.07 -3.71
N GLY A 67 16.32 19.52 -3.89
CA GLY A 67 17.45 19.02 -3.11
C GLY A 67 17.77 17.55 -3.40
N LYS A 68 18.40 16.87 -2.43
CA LYS A 68 18.88 15.49 -2.59
C LYS A 68 17.75 14.46 -2.56
N ASP A 69 16.76 14.65 -1.68
CA ASP A 69 15.72 13.63 -1.40
C ASP A 69 14.28 14.17 -1.53
N GLY A 70 14.10 15.43 -1.91
CA GLY A 70 12.78 16.04 -2.06
C GLY A 70 12.22 15.90 -3.48
N VAL A 71 10.91 15.66 -3.58
CA VAL A 71 10.17 15.70 -4.85
C VAL A 71 8.92 16.55 -4.66
N ALA A 72 8.67 17.48 -5.57
CA ALA A 72 7.43 18.22 -5.66
C ALA A 72 6.60 17.71 -6.84
N VAL A 73 5.35 17.37 -6.56
CA VAL A 73 4.33 17.06 -7.55
C VAL A 73 3.79 18.38 -8.12
N CYS A 74 3.77 18.49 -9.44
CA CYS A 74 3.47 19.71 -10.17
C CYS A 74 2.20 19.53 -11.04
N LEU A 75 2.16 20.12 -12.23
CA LEU A 75 0.98 20.14 -13.11
C LEU A 75 0.60 18.73 -13.60
N PRO A 76 -0.71 18.47 -13.84
CA PRO A 76 -1.18 17.23 -14.43
C PRO A 76 -0.66 17.09 -15.87
N LEU A 77 -0.08 15.94 -16.18
CA LEU A 77 0.41 15.54 -17.50
C LEU A 77 -0.69 14.89 -18.32
N THR A 78 -1.50 14.04 -17.68
CA THR A 78 -2.61 13.33 -18.34
C THR A 78 -3.79 13.24 -17.40
N TRP A 79 -4.99 13.42 -17.94
CA TRP A 79 -6.24 13.13 -17.27
C TRP A 79 -6.75 11.75 -17.74
N PRO A 80 -7.34 10.94 -16.85
CA PRO A 80 -8.03 9.72 -17.25
C PRO A 80 -9.19 10.05 -18.20
N ARG A 81 -9.55 9.09 -19.07
CA ARG A 81 -10.50 9.29 -20.17
C ARG A 81 -11.94 8.98 -19.78
#